data_AF-A0A2A8BXA2-F1
#
_entry.id   AF-A0A2A8BXA2-F1
#
_cell.length_a   1.000
_cell.length_b   1.000
_cell.length_c   1.000
_cell.angle_alpha   90.00
_cell.angle_beta   90.00
_cell.angle_gamma   90.00
#
_symmetry.space_group_name_H-M   'P 1'
#
loop_
_entity.id
_entity.type
_entity.pdbx_description
1 polymer ?
#
loop_
_entity_poly.entity_id
_entity_poly.type
_entity_poly.pdbx_seq_one_letter_code
_entity_poly.pdbx_strand_id
1 'polypeptide(L)'
;ITQARSMWAKHANDALAKAGIEERITHLRLDTHLGKEKDAFLLVPTQHLGPKQNAMEKKGIRTPKGDLNREIKNHNAEVKSFHEEKQRIKENRKQEKEFD
;
A
#
# COMPACT_ATOMS: atom_id res chain seq x y z
N ILE A 1 -2.49 -21.73 -9.89
CA ILE A 1 -2.64 -20.25 -9.87
C ILE A 1 -1.30 -19.52 -9.78
N THR A 2 -0.39 -19.88 -8.85
CA THR A 2 0.92 -19.22 -8.70
C THR A 2 1.80 -19.29 -9.95
N GLN A 3 1.83 -20.44 -10.63
CA GLN A 3 2.61 -20.62 -11.86
C GLN A 3 2.12 -19.71 -13.01
N ALA A 4 0.79 -19.59 -13.19
CA ALA A 4 0.21 -18.69 -14.19
C ALA A 4 0.55 -17.22 -13.93
N ARG A 5 0.46 -16.78 -12.66
CA ARG A 5 0.84 -15.40 -12.27
C ARG A 5 2.33 -15.14 -12.52
N SER A 6 3.19 -16.10 -12.22
CA SER A 6 4.64 -16.00 -12.44
C SER A 6 4.97 -15.89 -13.92
N MET A 7 4.38 -16.74 -14.77
CA MET A 7 4.57 -16.66 -16.22
C MET A 7 4.08 -15.34 -16.79
N TRP A 8 2.90 -14.87 -16.38
CA TRP A 8 2.39 -13.58 -16.81
C TRP A 8 3.31 -12.42 -16.41
N ALA A 9 3.76 -12.38 -15.16
CA ALA A 9 4.67 -11.33 -14.69
C ALA A 9 6.00 -11.33 -15.46
N LYS A 10 6.53 -12.52 -15.80
CA LYS A 10 7.71 -12.65 -16.66
C LYS A 10 7.49 -12.00 -18.02
N HIS A 11 6.44 -12.39 -18.74
CA HIS A 11 6.16 -11.85 -20.07
C HIS A 11 5.90 -10.33 -20.05
N ALA A 12 5.20 -9.84 -19.03
CA ALA A 12 4.96 -8.41 -18.87
C ALA A 12 6.27 -7.64 -18.62
N ASN A 13 7.14 -8.15 -17.74
CA ASN A 13 8.44 -7.53 -17.47
C ASN A 13 9.37 -7.55 -18.68
N ASP A 14 9.36 -8.62 -19.47
CA ASP A 14 10.11 -8.69 -20.73
C ASP A 14 9.64 -7.61 -21.71
N ALA A 15 8.33 -7.33 -21.76
CA ALA A 15 7.77 -6.26 -22.59
C ALA A 15 8.14 -4.86 -22.06
N LEU A 16 8.08 -4.64 -20.74
CA LEU A 16 8.50 -3.38 -20.11
C LEU A 16 9.98 -3.08 -20.40
N ALA A 17 10.85 -4.09 -20.26
CA ALA A 17 12.27 -3.95 -20.56
C ALA A 17 12.52 -3.58 -22.03
N LYS A 18 11.80 -4.21 -22.98
CA LYS A 18 11.88 -3.87 -24.41
C LYS A 18 11.41 -2.44 -24.70
N ALA A 19 10.48 -1.93 -23.91
CA ALA A 19 10.00 -0.55 -24.01
C ALA A 19 10.92 0.47 -23.28
N GLY A 20 11.99 0.02 -22.62
CA GLY A 20 12.87 0.89 -21.83
C GLY A 20 12.25 1.37 -20.52
N ILE A 21 11.22 0.69 -20.02
CA ILE A 21 10.54 1.01 -18.77
C ILE A 21 11.23 0.27 -17.63
N GLU A 22 11.59 0.97 -16.55
CA GLU A 22 12.37 0.41 -15.42
C GLU A 22 11.50 -0.37 -14.43
N GLU A 23 10.21 -0.03 -14.33
CA GLU A 23 9.27 -0.64 -13.42
C GLU A 23 9.16 -2.16 -13.67
N ARG A 24 8.98 -2.91 -12.58
CA ARG A 24 8.83 -4.37 -12.62
C ARG A 24 7.61 -4.81 -11.83
N ILE A 25 6.96 -5.84 -12.36
CA ILE A 25 5.78 -6.46 -11.79
C ILE A 25 6.21 -7.73 -11.07
N THR A 26 5.85 -7.86 -9.81
CA THR A 26 6.01 -9.10 -9.05
C THR A 26 4.73 -9.93 -9.08
N HIS A 27 4.87 -11.25 -9.18
CA HIS A 27 3.74 -12.17 -9.10
C HIS A 27 3.36 -12.50 -7.65
N LEU A 28 4.25 -12.15 -6.71
CA LEU A 28 4.10 -12.39 -5.28
C LEU A 28 2.91 -11.61 -4.72
N ARG A 29 2.34 -12.13 -3.65
CA ARG A 29 1.36 -11.37 -2.87
C ARG A 29 2.07 -10.25 -2.12
N LEU A 30 1.35 -9.18 -1.82
CA LEU A 30 1.90 -7.99 -1.18
C LEU A 30 2.53 -8.32 0.19
N ASP A 31 1.87 -9.15 1.00
CA ASP A 31 2.37 -9.64 2.30
C ASP A 31 3.67 -10.45 2.19
N THR A 32 3.84 -11.20 1.10
CA THR A 32 5.04 -11.98 0.79
C THR A 32 6.15 -11.08 0.25
N HIS A 33 5.80 -10.10 -0.60
CA HIS A 33 6.74 -9.18 -1.22
C HIS A 33 7.35 -8.19 -0.22
N LEU A 34 6.54 -7.67 0.71
CA LEU A 34 6.99 -6.70 1.72
C LEU A 34 7.91 -7.30 2.80
N GLY A 35 7.95 -8.63 2.94
CA GLY A 35 8.92 -9.29 3.82
C GLY A 35 8.86 -8.83 5.28
N LYS A 36 9.85 -8.05 5.73
CA LYS A 36 9.94 -7.47 7.09
C LYS A 36 9.19 -6.14 7.25
N GLU A 37 8.76 -5.52 6.15
CA GLU A 37 7.97 -4.28 6.12
C GLU A 37 6.46 -4.56 6.25
N LYS A 38 6.09 -5.65 6.93
CA LYS A 38 4.68 -6.04 7.14
C LYS A 38 3.88 -4.99 7.88
N ASP A 39 4.52 -4.04 8.54
CA ASP A 39 3.82 -2.90 9.14
C ASP A 39 2.99 -2.12 8.07
N ALA A 40 3.39 -2.16 6.78
CA ALA A 40 2.57 -1.62 5.69
C ALA A 40 1.27 -2.43 5.41
N PHE A 41 1.15 -3.66 5.92
CA PHE A 41 -0.08 -4.47 5.89
C PHE A 41 -1.14 -3.99 6.89
N LEU A 42 -0.79 -3.09 7.81
CA LEU A 42 -1.74 -2.47 8.75
C LEU A 42 -2.66 -1.44 8.06
N LEU A 43 -2.36 -1.08 6.81
CA LEU A 43 -3.20 -0.21 6.01
C LEU A 43 -4.41 -0.96 5.46
N VAL A 44 -5.60 -0.43 5.73
CA VAL A 44 -6.86 -1.00 5.27
C VAL A 44 -7.21 -0.38 3.90
N PRO A 45 -7.53 -1.18 2.86
CA PRO A 45 -7.92 -0.65 1.57
C PRO A 45 -9.32 -0.03 1.63
N THR A 46 -9.50 1.10 0.93
CA THR A 46 -10.82 1.71 0.77
C THR A 46 -11.70 0.93 -0.19
N GLN A 47 -13.02 1.06 -0.01
CA GLN A 47 -14.00 0.46 -0.90
C GLN A 47 -14.34 1.39 -2.05
N HIS A 48 -14.48 0.82 -3.25
CA HIS A 48 -14.93 1.59 -4.40
C HIS A 48 -16.35 2.14 -4.19
N LEU A 49 -16.52 3.45 -4.40
CA LEU A 49 -17.82 4.12 -4.40
C LEU A 49 -18.45 4.01 -5.78
N GLY A 50 -19.59 3.32 -5.87
CA GLY A 50 -20.32 3.21 -7.12
C GLY A 50 -20.85 4.58 -7.59
N PRO A 51 -21.28 4.71 -8.87
CA PRO A 51 -21.64 5.98 -9.48
C PRO A 51 -22.69 6.79 -8.70
N LYS A 52 -23.73 6.13 -8.20
CA LYS A 52 -24.79 6.76 -7.39
C LYS A 52 -24.25 7.33 -6.08
N GLN A 53 -23.44 6.54 -5.36
CA GLN A 53 -22.86 6.96 -4.08
C GLN A 53 -21.87 8.11 -4.27
N ASN A 54 -21.04 8.04 -5.32
CA ASN A 54 -20.15 9.13 -5.67
C ASN A 54 -20.91 10.43 -6.00
N ALA A 55 -22.02 10.35 -6.74
CA ALA A 55 -22.86 11.51 -7.03
C ALA A 55 -23.49 12.11 -5.77
N MET A 56 -23.90 11.28 -4.80
CA MET A 56 -24.40 11.74 -3.50
C MET A 56 -23.32 12.45 -2.69
N GLU A 57 -22.13 11.85 -2.55
CA GLU A 57 -21.00 12.43 -1.82
C GLU A 57 -20.55 13.76 -2.43
N LYS A 58 -20.54 13.88 -3.76
CA LYS A 58 -20.25 15.15 -4.45
C LYS A 58 -21.23 16.27 -4.12
N LYS A 59 -22.49 15.92 -3.79
CA LYS A 59 -23.52 16.85 -3.33
C LYS A 59 -23.46 17.10 -1.82
N GLY A 60 -22.46 16.56 -1.12
CA GLY A 60 -22.33 16.66 0.33
C GLY A 60 -23.20 15.67 1.12
N ILE A 61 -23.90 14.75 0.44
CA ILE A 61 -24.74 13.74 1.10
C ILE A 61 -23.84 12.57 1.50
N ARG A 62 -23.71 12.35 2.81
CA ARG A 62 -22.89 11.26 3.35
C ARG A 62 -23.54 9.92 3.07
N THR A 63 -22.72 8.95 2.67
CA THR A 63 -23.11 7.57 2.38
C THR A 63 -22.38 6.62 3.32
N PRO A 64 -22.96 5.47 3.69
CA PRO A 64 -22.31 4.51 4.59
C PRO A 64 -20.92 4.06 4.13
N LYS A 65 -20.75 3.81 2.81
CA LYS A 65 -19.43 3.48 2.25
C LYS A 65 -18.46 4.65 2.26
N GLY A 66 -18.96 5.89 2.07
CA GLY A 66 -18.13 7.08 2.17
C GLY A 66 -17.65 7.33 3.60
N ASP A 67 -18.52 7.10 4.59
CA ASP A 67 -18.15 7.17 6.01
C ASP A 67 -17.10 6.12 6.36
N LEU A 68 -17.30 4.86 5.96
CA LEU A 68 -16.30 3.81 6.13
C LEU A 68 -14.96 4.18 5.49
N ASN A 69 -14.97 4.73 4.27
CA ASN A 69 -13.75 5.16 3.60
C ASN A 69 -13.04 6.32 4.30
N ARG A 70 -13.78 7.22 4.95
CA ARG A 70 -13.20 8.30 5.77
C ARG A 70 -12.53 7.73 7.02
N GLU A 71 -13.19 6.80 7.70
CA GLU A 71 -12.63 6.11 8.87
C GLU A 71 -11.36 5.33 8.51
N ILE A 72 -11.40 4.56 7.41
CA ILE A 72 -10.22 3.85 6.86
C ILE A 72 -9.07 4.82 6.59
N LYS A 73 -9.35 6.00 6.02
CA LYS A 73 -8.31 7.00 5.75
C LYS A 73 -7.69 7.54 7.04
N ASN A 74 -8.48 7.80 8.06
CA ASN A 74 -8.00 8.28 9.35
C ASN A 74 -7.12 7.22 10.03
N HIS A 75 -7.60 5.98 10.11
CA HIS A 75 -6.83 4.84 10.62
C HIS A 75 -5.49 4.68 9.88
N ASN A 76 -5.51 4.73 8.54
CA ASN A 76 -4.30 4.62 7.73
C ASN A 76 -3.31 5.76 7.97
N ALA A 77 -3.79 6.98 8.25
CA ALA A 77 -2.92 8.11 8.58
C ALA A 77 -2.23 7.92 9.93
N GLU A 78 -2.96 7.45 10.94
CA GLU A 78 -2.41 7.13 12.26
C GLU A 78 -1.36 6.03 12.19
N VAL A 79 -1.66 4.93 11.49
CA VAL A 79 -0.73 3.82 11.27
C VAL A 79 0.57 4.29 10.62
N LYS A 80 0.49 5.17 9.61
CA LYS A 80 1.68 5.73 8.95
C LYS A 80 2.51 6.58 9.90
N SER A 81 1.86 7.47 10.66
CA SER A 81 2.52 8.32 11.66
C SER A 81 3.33 7.48 12.66
N PHE A 82 2.71 6.45 13.24
CA PHE A 82 3.39 5.56 14.18
C PHE A 82 4.52 4.77 13.52
N HIS A 83 4.35 4.34 12.28
CA HIS A 83 5.41 3.65 11.55
C HIS A 83 6.63 4.55 11.33
N GLU A 84 6.42 5.78 10.86
CA GLU A 84 7.48 6.76 10.62
C GLU A 84 8.23 7.09 11.93
N GLU A 85 7.50 7.31 13.02
CA GLU A 85 8.09 7.52 14.34
C GLU A 85 8.91 6.32 14.82
N LYS A 86 8.39 5.10 14.66
CA LYS A 86 9.11 3.86 14.99
C LYS A 86 10.42 3.74 14.19
N GLN A 87 10.42 4.09 12.90
CA GLN A 87 11.65 4.06 12.09
C GLN A 87 12.65 5.13 12.55
N ARG A 88 12.18 6.36 12.83
CA ARG A 88 13.02 7.45 13.36
C ARG A 88 13.72 7.03 14.65
N ILE A 89 12.99 6.43 15.59
CA ILE A 89 13.55 5.95 16.87
C ILE A 89 14.58 4.83 16.63
N LYS A 90 14.32 3.90 15.70
CA LYS A 90 15.26 2.83 15.38
C LYS A 90 16.56 3.36 14.79
N GLU A 91 16.48 4.34 13.90
CA GLU A 91 17.65 4.94 13.27
C GLU A 91 18.50 5.69 14.30
N ASN A 92 17.88 6.51 15.17
CA ASN A 92 18.58 7.21 16.25
C ASN A 92 19.33 6.23 17.17
N ARG A 93 18.67 5.13 17.58
CA ARG A 93 19.30 4.09 18.42
C ARG A 93 20.45 3.37 17.72
N LYS A 94 20.44 3.29 16.39
CA LYS A 94 21.52 2.70 15.62
C LYS A 94 22.72 3.64 15.59
N GLN A 95 22.48 4.92 15.37
CA GLN A 95 23.51 5.96 15.41
C GLN A 95 24.17 6.02 16.80
N GLU A 96 23.39 6.06 17.88
CA GLU A 96 23.93 6.04 19.26
C GLU A 96 24.90 4.88 19.49
N LYS A 97 24.58 3.68 19.01
CA LYS A 97 25.43 2.49 19.13
C LYS A 97 26.66 2.49 18.22
N GLU A 98 26.69 3.28 17.17
CA GLU A 98 27.85 3.41 16.28
C GLU A 98 28.86 4.45 16.83
N PHE A 99 28.44 5.31 17.76
CA PHE A 99 29.28 6.30 18.44
C PHE A 99 29.85 5.82 19.79
N ASP A 100 29.28 4.77 20.38
CA ASP A 100 29.80 4.06 21.58
C ASP A 100 30.83 2.97 21.20
#